data_AF-A0A2J6SN25-F1
#
_entry.id   AF-A0A2J6SN25-F1
#
_cell.length_a   1.000
_cell.length_b   1.000
_cell.length_c   1.000
_cell.angle_alpha   90.00
_cell.angle_beta   90.00
_cell.angle_gamma   90.00
#
_symmetry.space_group_name_H-M   'P 1'
#
loop_
_entity.id
_entity.type
_entity.pdbx_description
1 polymer ?
#
loop_
_entity_poly.entity_id
_entity_poly.type
_entity_poly.pdbx_seq_one_letter_code
_entity_poly.pdbx_strand_id
1 'polypeptide(L)'
;MPPLLTPHELLRKNPEPHSQIFVHNLQTTLPLARDAWGRPSKPQPLLISCALSLRYPFSSTSASDNLTNATIHYGILSKAILEACQEFRELCEDEVMPVPMHIKALVCYLQFYLTGCDTLPRIPSYVTLPTNQNSTSASKSGKEGKPREPLVPCSMLNALSLEVVLPKASLMGSGISLKGDFVYEERHHGPSAYSMVLKLHELRVPTIVGVNGNERKAKQVVVCSVEMERWDRMVDAYNELEEIVVKSIEESAFQTLEALCTHLAHRIITYFLLPHYPLPSSPLAHSHQLTPSQPQPLPHSHLDTSHHPHQTAQSQITHSPSQSPTHTTWNYQRIRISLSKPTAVTFADAPSVSILLDSDPSTSQDVKELWRKREGGMEGRVGDLVRELGDRGEDVRRVKADIRCLGEEDGVRDRSKV
;
A
#
# COMPACT_ATOMS: atom_id res chain seq x y z
N MET A 1 -3.72 -10.36 -9.34
CA MET A 1 -3.07 -9.97 -8.07
C MET A 1 -3.88 -10.55 -6.93
N PRO A 2 -3.24 -10.98 -5.83
CA PRO A 2 -3.97 -11.33 -4.61
C PRO A 2 -4.77 -10.12 -4.10
N PRO A 3 -5.92 -10.32 -3.43
CA PRO A 3 -6.69 -9.25 -2.82
C PRO A 3 -5.93 -8.62 -1.64
N LEU A 4 -5.95 -7.29 -1.57
CA LEU A 4 -5.51 -6.50 -0.44
C LEU A 4 -6.64 -6.41 0.60
N LEU A 5 -6.40 -6.96 1.79
CA LEU A 5 -7.37 -7.06 2.87
C LEU A 5 -6.93 -6.22 4.08
N THR A 6 -7.85 -5.98 5.00
CA THR A 6 -7.49 -5.53 6.35
C THR A 6 -6.81 -6.66 7.12
N PRO A 7 -5.99 -6.36 8.15
CA PRO A 7 -5.42 -7.40 9.03
C PRO A 7 -6.47 -8.33 9.63
N HIS A 8 -7.65 -7.79 10.00
CA HIS A 8 -8.75 -8.59 10.57
C HIS A 8 -9.36 -9.55 9.53
N GLU A 9 -9.61 -9.09 8.31
CA GLU A 9 -10.09 -9.96 7.22
C GLU A 9 -9.06 -11.04 6.87
N LEU A 10 -7.77 -10.70 6.89
CA LEU A 10 -6.68 -11.63 6.64
C LEU A 10 -6.57 -12.69 7.75
N LEU A 11 -6.70 -12.29 9.02
CA LEU A 11 -6.74 -13.20 10.16
C LEU A 11 -7.89 -14.21 10.04
N ARG A 12 -9.07 -13.80 9.56
CA ARG A 12 -10.19 -14.73 9.33
C ARG A 12 -9.92 -15.78 8.26
N LYS A 13 -8.96 -15.53 7.35
CA LYS A 13 -8.52 -16.46 6.31
C LYS A 13 -7.35 -17.34 6.76
N ASN A 14 -6.58 -16.91 7.76
CA ASN A 14 -5.40 -17.62 8.22
C ASN A 14 -5.67 -18.32 9.55
N PRO A 15 -5.66 -19.66 9.62
CA PRO A 15 -5.81 -20.38 10.88
C PRO A 15 -4.65 -20.08 11.84
N GLU A 16 -4.87 -20.33 13.13
CA GLU A 16 -3.81 -20.18 14.13
C GLU A 16 -2.61 -21.07 13.77
N PRO A 17 -1.40 -20.51 13.70
CA PRO A 17 -0.24 -21.23 13.21
C PRO A 17 0.31 -22.20 14.27
N HIS A 18 0.52 -23.45 13.88
CA HIS A 18 1.08 -24.46 14.78
C HIS A 18 2.58 -24.24 15.06
N SER A 19 3.33 -23.84 14.04
CA SER A 19 4.79 -23.69 14.12
C SER A 19 5.24 -22.43 13.43
N GLN A 20 6.07 -21.66 14.13
CA GLN A 20 6.51 -20.34 13.67
C GLN A 20 8.00 -20.14 13.88
N ILE A 21 8.62 -19.43 12.94
CA ILE A 21 10.02 -19.01 13.00
C ILE A 21 10.05 -17.50 12.89
N PHE A 22 10.74 -16.83 13.82
CA PHE A 22 10.82 -15.38 13.87
C PHE A 22 12.27 -14.91 13.85
N VAL A 23 12.50 -13.84 13.10
CA VAL A 23 13.68 -12.98 13.19
C VAL A 23 13.18 -11.59 13.50
N HIS A 24 13.65 -10.99 14.59
CA HIS A 24 13.22 -9.66 15.02
C HIS A 24 14.34 -8.64 14.84
N ASN A 25 13.96 -7.47 14.35
CA ASN A 25 14.79 -6.26 14.31
C ASN A 25 16.17 -6.47 13.70
N LEU A 26 16.24 -7.22 12.59
CA LEU A 26 17.46 -7.36 11.82
C LEU A 26 17.86 -5.99 11.27
N GLN A 27 19.02 -5.50 11.68
CA GLN A 27 19.44 -4.14 11.42
C GLN A 27 20.25 -4.04 10.12
N THR A 28 19.94 -3.04 9.31
CA THR A 28 20.74 -2.63 8.15
C THR A 28 20.61 -1.13 7.91
N THR A 29 21.32 -0.61 6.90
CA THR A 29 21.27 0.79 6.50
C THR A 29 21.04 0.86 5.00
N LEU A 30 19.99 1.56 4.59
CA LEU A 30 19.66 1.81 3.18
C LEU A 30 19.25 3.27 2.99
N PRO A 31 19.43 3.85 1.79
CA PRO A 31 18.80 5.11 1.42
C PRO A 31 17.30 4.92 1.11
N LEU A 32 16.59 4.19 1.98
CA LEU A 32 15.19 3.81 1.84
C LEU A 32 14.29 5.00 2.22
N ALA A 33 13.30 5.27 1.40
CA ALA A 33 12.28 6.29 1.58
C ALA A 33 12.86 7.69 1.87
N ARG A 34 12.12 8.53 2.59
CA ARG A 34 12.56 9.85 3.02
C ARG A 34 13.02 9.82 4.47
N ASP A 35 14.00 10.65 4.84
CA ASP A 35 14.31 10.84 6.26
C ASP A 35 13.23 11.68 6.96
N ALA A 36 13.39 11.90 8.26
CA ALA A 36 12.46 12.73 9.05
C ALA A 36 12.30 14.17 8.50
N TRP A 37 13.29 14.68 7.78
CA TRP A 37 13.26 16.01 7.17
C TRP A 37 12.71 16.02 5.74
N GLY A 38 12.18 14.88 5.27
CA GLY A 38 11.61 14.73 3.93
C GLY A 38 12.65 14.61 2.82
N ARG A 39 13.95 14.46 3.14
CA ARG A 39 15.02 14.36 2.15
C ARG A 39 15.06 12.94 1.56
N PRO A 40 15.03 12.78 0.23
CA PRO A 40 15.12 11.47 -0.39
C PRO A 40 16.56 10.93 -0.38
N SER A 41 16.69 9.62 -0.55
CA SER A 41 17.95 8.92 -0.81
C SER A 41 19.04 9.16 0.24
N LYS A 42 18.65 9.43 1.50
CA LYS A 42 19.57 9.54 2.63
C LYS A 42 19.71 8.20 3.32
N PRO A 43 20.92 7.63 3.43
CA PRO A 43 21.13 6.40 4.19
C PRO A 43 20.63 6.57 5.63
N GLN A 44 19.75 5.67 6.06
CA GLN A 44 19.20 5.66 7.42
C GLN A 44 19.14 4.22 7.96
N PRO A 45 19.26 4.04 9.28
CA PRO A 45 19.10 2.73 9.89
C PRO A 45 17.66 2.27 9.74
N LEU A 46 17.48 0.99 9.45
CA LEU A 46 16.18 0.33 9.42
C LEU A 46 16.26 -1.04 10.09
N LEU A 47 15.12 -1.47 10.64
CA LEU A 47 14.96 -2.76 11.30
C LEU A 47 13.98 -3.59 10.49
N ILE A 48 14.33 -4.84 10.22
CA ILE A 48 13.49 -5.79 9.49
C ILE A 48 13.13 -6.93 10.41
N SER A 49 11.83 -7.15 10.60
CA SER A 49 11.31 -8.34 11.27
C SER A 49 10.63 -9.26 10.25
N CYS A 50 10.86 -10.55 10.38
CA CYS A 50 10.27 -11.59 9.53
C CYS A 50 9.67 -12.69 10.41
N ALA A 51 8.43 -13.07 10.12
CA ALA A 51 7.78 -14.22 10.73
C ALA A 51 7.30 -15.19 9.66
N LEU A 52 7.70 -16.45 9.79
CA LEU A 52 7.24 -17.55 8.96
C LEU A 52 6.27 -18.39 9.78
N SER A 53 5.03 -18.50 9.33
CA SER A 53 4.06 -19.46 9.88
C SER A 53 4.03 -20.68 8.98
N LEU A 54 4.55 -21.80 9.48
CA LEU A 54 4.68 -23.03 8.71
C LEU A 54 3.36 -23.80 8.68
N ARG A 55 3.11 -24.47 7.57
CA ARG A 55 1.94 -25.33 7.36
C ARG A 55 2.00 -26.61 8.19
N TYR A 56 3.20 -27.12 8.40
CA TYR A 56 3.45 -28.38 9.10
C TYR A 56 4.28 -28.14 10.37
N PRO A 57 4.10 -28.99 11.41
CA PRO A 57 4.89 -28.92 12.63
C PRO A 57 6.38 -29.22 12.37
N PHE A 58 7.25 -28.85 13.32
CA PHE A 58 8.69 -29.16 13.29
C PHE A 58 9.03 -30.66 13.46
N SER A 59 8.06 -31.58 13.35
CA SER A 59 8.13 -32.95 13.88
C SER A 59 9.38 -33.74 13.48
N SER A 60 9.82 -33.69 12.22
CA SER A 60 11.03 -34.39 11.78
C SER A 60 12.32 -33.76 12.32
N THR A 61 12.38 -32.43 12.38
CA THR A 61 13.51 -31.68 12.93
C THR A 61 13.61 -31.89 14.45
N SER A 62 12.50 -31.81 15.16
CA SER A 62 12.45 -32.02 16.61
C SER A 62 12.82 -33.46 17.01
N ALA A 63 12.38 -34.46 16.24
CA ALA A 63 12.67 -35.86 16.55
C ALA A 63 14.15 -36.25 16.26
N SER A 64 14.79 -35.60 15.30
CA SER A 64 16.16 -35.92 14.89
C SER A 64 17.22 -34.98 15.48
N ASP A 65 16.80 -33.94 16.20
CA ASP A 65 17.65 -32.83 16.67
C ASP A 65 18.59 -32.29 15.58
N ASN A 66 18.08 -32.22 14.35
CA ASN A 66 18.84 -31.79 13.19
C ASN A 66 17.95 -30.95 12.25
N LEU A 67 18.55 -29.96 11.59
CA LEU A 67 17.87 -29.08 10.65
C LEU A 67 17.57 -29.83 9.35
N THR A 68 16.39 -30.44 9.31
CA THR A 68 15.87 -31.11 8.10
C THR A 68 15.13 -30.12 7.17
N ASN A 69 14.78 -30.58 5.97
CA ASN A 69 14.02 -29.80 4.97
C ASN A 69 12.60 -29.42 5.43
N ALA A 70 12.15 -29.84 6.61
CA ALA A 70 10.85 -29.49 7.19
C ALA A 70 10.88 -28.18 8.01
N THR A 71 12.05 -27.55 8.17
CA THR A 71 12.19 -26.27 8.88
C THR A 71 13.10 -25.32 8.10
N ILE A 72 13.17 -24.07 8.54
CA ILE A 72 14.03 -23.04 7.96
C ILE A 72 15.00 -22.55 9.02
N HIS A 73 16.29 -22.58 8.72
CA HIS A 73 17.29 -22.07 9.63
C HIS A 73 17.21 -20.54 9.72
N TYR A 74 16.95 -19.99 10.90
CA TYR A 74 16.85 -18.54 11.12
C TYR A 74 18.12 -17.77 10.70
N GLY A 75 19.32 -18.32 10.91
CA GLY A 75 20.58 -17.77 10.40
C GLY A 75 20.67 -17.68 8.87
N ILE A 76 20.11 -18.66 8.13
CA ILE A 76 20.03 -18.59 6.66
C ILE A 76 18.99 -17.53 6.26
N LEU A 77 17.83 -17.51 6.94
CA LEU A 77 16.79 -16.50 6.73
C LEU A 77 17.32 -15.08 6.92
N SER A 78 18.03 -14.80 8.02
CA SER A 78 18.62 -13.49 8.29
C SER A 78 19.63 -13.08 7.21
N LYS A 79 20.51 -14.00 6.78
CA LYS A 79 21.47 -13.72 5.71
C LYS A 79 20.76 -13.40 4.39
N ALA A 80 19.75 -14.19 4.03
CA ALA A 80 18.98 -13.97 2.82
C ALA A 80 18.23 -12.62 2.82
N ILE A 81 17.68 -12.19 3.96
CA ILE A 81 17.04 -10.87 4.09
C ILE A 81 18.07 -9.75 3.86
N LEU A 82 19.27 -9.86 4.44
CA LEU A 82 20.32 -8.86 4.26
C LEU A 82 20.86 -8.84 2.82
N GLU A 83 21.04 -10.01 2.21
CA GLU A 83 21.42 -10.14 0.79
C GLU A 83 20.37 -9.48 -0.11
N ALA A 84 19.08 -9.76 0.13
CA ALA A 84 17.98 -9.13 -0.59
C ALA A 84 17.99 -7.60 -0.47
N CYS A 85 18.30 -7.06 0.71
CA CYS A 85 18.43 -5.62 0.89
C CYS A 85 19.56 -5.00 0.05
N GLN A 86 20.70 -5.69 -0.08
CA GLN A 86 21.80 -5.22 -0.92
C GLN A 86 21.44 -5.32 -2.41
N GLU A 87 20.85 -6.43 -2.85
CA GLU A 87 20.42 -6.59 -4.23
C GLU A 87 19.34 -5.57 -4.61
N PHE A 88 18.36 -5.34 -3.74
CA PHE A 88 17.34 -4.30 -3.95
C PHE A 88 17.94 -2.90 -4.08
N ARG A 89 18.99 -2.61 -3.29
CA ARG A 89 19.70 -1.34 -3.38
C ARG A 89 20.40 -1.18 -4.72
N GLU A 90 21.15 -2.20 -5.15
CA GLU A 90 21.85 -2.21 -6.44
C GLU A 90 20.87 -2.03 -7.61
N LEU A 91 19.69 -2.67 -7.54
CA LEU A 91 18.63 -2.50 -8.54
C LEU A 91 18.07 -1.07 -8.61
N CYS A 92 18.07 -0.33 -7.51
CA CYS A 92 17.57 1.05 -7.46
C CYS A 92 18.65 2.09 -7.81
N GLU A 93 19.94 1.74 -7.69
CA GLU A 93 21.09 2.60 -7.97
C GLU A 93 21.49 2.63 -9.47
N ASP A 94 20.61 2.20 -10.39
CA ASP A 94 20.88 2.19 -11.84
C ASP A 94 21.40 3.56 -12.36
N GLU A 95 22.59 3.55 -12.96
CA GLU A 95 23.31 4.74 -13.45
C GLU A 95 22.58 5.50 -14.56
N VAL A 96 21.66 4.83 -15.28
CA VAL A 96 20.90 5.42 -16.39
C VAL A 96 19.58 6.00 -15.90
N MET A 97 18.89 5.30 -14.99
CA MET A 97 17.60 5.75 -14.46
C MET A 97 17.42 5.32 -12.99
N PRO A 98 17.91 6.12 -12.03
CA PRO A 98 17.76 5.79 -10.62
C PRO A 98 16.30 5.78 -10.20
N VAL A 99 15.89 4.75 -9.48
CA VAL A 99 14.51 4.58 -9.01
C VAL A 99 14.45 4.84 -7.51
N PRO A 100 13.52 5.68 -7.02
CA PRO A 100 13.35 5.89 -5.59
C PRO A 100 13.05 4.58 -4.84
N MET A 101 13.79 4.32 -3.76
CA MET A 101 13.60 3.15 -2.91
C MET A 101 12.40 3.36 -1.99
N HIS A 102 11.23 2.86 -2.36
CA HIS A 102 10.03 2.98 -1.54
C HIS A 102 9.89 1.84 -0.51
N ILE A 103 9.34 2.12 0.68
CA ILE A 103 9.24 1.11 1.74
C ILE A 103 8.36 -0.09 1.33
N LYS A 104 7.26 0.16 0.61
CA LYS A 104 6.39 -0.88 0.05
C LYS A 104 7.13 -1.74 -0.97
N ALA A 105 7.93 -1.12 -1.84
CA ALA A 105 8.72 -1.86 -2.82
C ALA A 105 9.72 -2.81 -2.15
N LEU A 106 10.39 -2.37 -1.08
CA LEU A 106 11.27 -3.24 -0.31
C LEU A 106 10.50 -4.42 0.33
N VAL A 107 9.35 -4.18 0.96
CA VAL A 107 8.54 -5.26 1.56
C VAL A 107 8.13 -6.30 0.51
N CYS A 108 7.64 -5.86 -0.65
CA CYS A 108 7.28 -6.74 -1.76
C CYS A 108 8.51 -7.48 -2.32
N TYR A 109 9.65 -6.79 -2.48
CA TYR A 109 10.88 -7.40 -2.96
C TYR A 109 11.41 -8.46 -1.99
N LEU A 110 11.39 -8.20 -0.67
CA LEU A 110 11.76 -9.19 0.34
C LEU A 110 10.85 -10.42 0.28
N GLN A 111 9.54 -10.24 0.13
CA GLN A 111 8.61 -11.35 -0.03
C GLN A 111 8.92 -12.16 -1.30
N PHE A 112 9.14 -11.49 -2.42
CA PHE A 112 9.53 -12.12 -3.67
C PHE A 112 10.85 -12.88 -3.53
N TYR A 113 11.87 -12.26 -2.96
CA TYR A 113 13.20 -12.84 -2.79
C TYR A 113 13.18 -14.12 -1.97
N LEU A 114 12.37 -14.15 -0.91
CA LEU A 114 12.26 -15.31 -0.02
C LEU A 114 11.44 -16.43 -0.64
N THR A 115 10.40 -16.11 -1.43
CA THR A 115 9.38 -17.10 -1.85
C THR A 115 9.34 -17.39 -3.35
N GLY A 116 10.04 -16.60 -4.17
CA GLY A 116 10.02 -16.65 -5.63
C GLY A 116 8.70 -16.21 -6.27
N CYS A 117 7.72 -15.74 -5.48
CA CYS A 117 6.40 -15.38 -5.96
C CYS A 117 6.18 -13.86 -5.89
N ASP A 118 5.82 -13.24 -7.01
CA ASP A 118 5.57 -11.80 -7.07
C ASP A 118 4.17 -11.45 -6.55
N THR A 119 4.08 -10.38 -5.75
CA THR A 119 2.82 -9.80 -5.25
C THR A 119 2.41 -8.53 -5.98
N LEU A 120 3.32 -7.93 -6.76
CA LEU A 120 3.01 -6.78 -7.61
C LEU A 120 2.32 -7.26 -8.90
N PRO A 121 1.46 -6.45 -9.55
CA PRO A 121 1.13 -6.73 -10.94
C PRO A 121 2.44 -6.63 -11.69
N ARG A 122 2.81 -7.68 -12.44
CA ARG A 122 4.09 -7.77 -13.18
C ARG A 122 4.53 -6.37 -13.62
N ILE A 123 5.54 -5.82 -12.94
CA ILE A 123 6.28 -4.69 -13.49
C ILE A 123 6.70 -5.20 -14.87
N PRO A 124 6.43 -4.50 -15.99
CA PRO A 124 6.81 -4.95 -17.32
C PRO A 124 8.27 -5.36 -17.26
N SER A 125 8.50 -6.66 -17.29
CA SER A 125 9.78 -7.26 -16.94
C SER A 125 10.70 -7.09 -18.13
N TYR A 126 11.32 -5.91 -18.24
CA TYR A 126 12.61 -5.76 -18.91
C TYR A 126 13.77 -6.00 -17.93
N VAL A 127 13.49 -6.12 -16.64
CA VAL A 127 14.48 -6.45 -15.60
C VAL A 127 14.55 -7.97 -15.44
N THR A 128 15.36 -8.61 -16.28
CA THR A 128 15.96 -9.90 -15.92
C THR A 128 16.82 -9.69 -14.68
N LEU A 129 16.44 -10.31 -13.57
CA LEU A 129 17.22 -10.33 -12.33
C LEU A 129 18.65 -10.82 -12.65
N PRO A 130 19.70 -10.07 -12.27
CA PRO A 130 21.06 -10.52 -12.46
C PRO A 130 21.34 -11.72 -11.55
N THR A 131 21.51 -12.89 -12.17
CA THR A 131 22.10 -14.06 -11.51
C THR A 131 23.51 -13.71 -11.08
N ASN A 132 23.73 -13.47 -9.79
CA ASN A 132 25.06 -13.18 -9.28
C ASN A 132 25.92 -14.45 -9.34
N GLN A 133 26.73 -14.56 -10.39
CA GLN A 133 27.85 -15.49 -10.46
C GLN A 133 29.11 -14.74 -9.98
N ASN A 134 29.73 -15.29 -8.93
CA ASN A 134 31.13 -15.10 -8.49
C ASN A 134 31.35 -13.88 -7.56
N SER A 135 31.74 -14.04 -6.28
CA SER A 135 32.99 -14.70 -5.86
C SER A 135 34.00 -14.88 -6.99
N THR A 136 34.59 -13.75 -7.39
CA THR A 136 35.89 -13.59 -8.08
C THR A 136 36.06 -14.13 -9.52
N SER A 137 36.52 -13.20 -10.37
CA SER A 137 37.28 -13.36 -11.62
C SER A 137 36.52 -13.53 -12.96
N ALA A 138 36.59 -12.44 -13.73
CA ALA A 138 36.81 -12.30 -15.17
C ALA A 138 36.24 -13.31 -16.20
N SER A 139 35.50 -12.72 -17.15
CA SER A 139 35.45 -13.01 -18.59
C SER A 139 34.30 -13.87 -19.17
N LYS A 140 33.54 -13.17 -20.03
CA LYS A 140 32.96 -13.56 -21.33
C LYS A 140 31.98 -14.75 -21.44
N SER A 141 30.91 -14.43 -22.19
CA SER A 141 30.02 -15.27 -22.99
C SER A 141 28.70 -15.69 -22.32
N GLY A 142 27.61 -15.40 -23.05
CA GLY A 142 26.24 -15.56 -22.60
C GLY A 142 25.88 -16.99 -22.23
N LYS A 143 25.29 -17.14 -21.05
CA LYS A 143 24.46 -18.27 -20.65
C LYS A 143 23.27 -17.70 -19.88
N GLU A 144 22.06 -18.01 -20.34
CA GLU A 144 20.82 -17.76 -19.62
C GLU A 144 20.97 -18.29 -18.18
N GLY A 145 20.82 -17.39 -17.21
CA GLY A 145 20.97 -17.72 -15.80
C GLY A 145 19.85 -18.63 -15.31
N LYS A 146 20.20 -19.72 -14.63
CA LYS A 146 19.22 -20.59 -13.97
C LYS A 146 18.45 -19.74 -12.94
N PRO A 147 17.10 -19.77 -12.92
CA PRO A 147 16.32 -19.01 -11.95
C PRO A 147 16.71 -19.43 -10.52
N ARG A 148 16.94 -18.43 -9.65
CA ARG A 148 17.26 -18.65 -8.23
C ARG A 148 16.13 -19.44 -7.58
N GLU A 149 16.46 -20.55 -6.94
CA GLU A 149 15.47 -21.36 -6.21
C GLU A 149 14.99 -20.57 -4.96
N PRO A 150 13.68 -20.57 -4.67
CA PRO A 150 13.15 -19.84 -3.53
C PRO A 150 13.68 -20.42 -2.23
N LEU A 151 14.12 -19.56 -1.31
CA LEU A 151 14.59 -20.01 0.01
C LEU A 151 13.44 -20.71 0.78
N VAL A 152 12.23 -20.20 0.63
CA VAL A 152 11.04 -20.65 1.33
C VAL A 152 9.97 -21.03 0.32
N PRO A 153 9.75 -22.34 0.07
CA PRO A 153 8.67 -22.80 -0.79
C PRO A 153 7.30 -22.36 -0.25
N CYS A 154 6.46 -21.79 -1.10
CA CYS A 154 5.10 -21.34 -0.70
C CYS A 154 4.25 -22.50 -0.15
N SER A 155 4.49 -23.73 -0.59
CA SER A 155 3.81 -24.93 -0.08
C SER A 155 4.07 -25.18 1.41
N MET A 156 5.21 -24.71 1.94
CA MET A 156 5.57 -24.81 3.35
C MET A 156 4.88 -23.75 4.22
N LEU A 157 4.41 -22.66 3.64
CA LEU A 157 3.88 -21.51 4.38
C LEU A 157 2.36 -21.57 4.52
N ASN A 158 1.85 -21.19 5.69
CA ASN A 158 0.49 -20.67 5.87
C ASN A 158 0.49 -19.15 5.78
N ALA A 159 1.52 -18.50 6.35
CA ALA A 159 1.69 -17.06 6.27
C ALA A 159 3.16 -16.61 6.37
N LEU A 160 3.44 -15.45 5.78
CA LEU A 160 4.68 -14.69 5.91
C LEU A 160 4.32 -13.29 6.40
N SER A 161 4.96 -12.81 7.45
CA SER A 161 4.90 -11.41 7.88
C SER A 161 6.27 -10.78 7.71
N LEU A 162 6.31 -9.59 7.12
CA LEU A 162 7.48 -8.74 7.00
C LEU A 162 7.16 -7.36 7.56
N GLU A 163 7.98 -6.85 8.46
CA GLU A 163 7.87 -5.49 8.96
C GLU A 163 9.18 -4.76 8.76
N VAL A 164 9.12 -3.60 8.09
CA VAL A 164 10.24 -2.68 7.96
C VAL A 164 9.96 -1.46 8.83
N VAL A 165 10.85 -1.19 9.78
CA VAL A 165 10.79 -0.03 10.68
C VAL A 165 11.90 0.94 10.30
N LEU A 166 11.56 2.23 10.20
CA LEU A 166 12.51 3.33 10.03
C LEU A 166 12.51 4.22 11.30
N PRO A 167 13.40 3.96 12.28
CA PRO A 167 13.42 4.69 13.55
C PRO A 167 13.81 6.17 13.42
N LYS A 168 14.37 6.58 12.28
CA LYS A 168 14.85 7.94 12.01
C LYS A 168 14.04 8.68 10.94
N ALA A 169 12.90 8.11 10.53
CA ALA A 169 12.03 8.70 9.51
C ALA A 169 10.91 9.59 10.08
N SER A 170 10.76 9.66 11.41
CA SER A 170 9.80 10.55 12.09
C SER A 170 10.53 11.64 12.87
N LEU A 171 9.99 12.87 12.86
CA LEU A 171 10.56 13.99 13.65
C LEU A 171 10.04 13.95 15.08
N MET A 172 8.74 13.70 15.24
CA MET A 172 8.04 13.80 16.52
C MET A 172 7.73 12.44 17.17
N GLY A 173 7.92 11.34 16.44
CA GLY A 173 7.65 9.97 16.90
C GLY A 173 8.91 9.12 17.12
N SER A 174 8.69 7.87 17.49
CA SER A 174 9.75 6.85 17.63
C SER A 174 10.14 6.20 16.29
N GLY A 175 9.40 6.49 15.22
CA GLY A 175 9.69 6.05 13.86
C GLY A 175 8.42 5.82 13.04
N ILE A 176 8.60 5.26 11.84
CA ILE A 176 7.51 4.74 11.03
C ILE A 176 7.74 3.24 10.77
N SER A 177 6.68 2.47 10.51
CA SER A 177 6.83 1.12 9.96
C SER A 177 5.85 0.83 8.84
N LEU A 178 6.24 -0.04 7.92
CA LEU A 178 5.32 -0.70 7.00
C LEU A 178 5.38 -2.20 7.26
N LYS A 179 4.21 -2.76 7.59
CA LYS A 179 4.04 -4.20 7.79
C LYS A 179 3.23 -4.81 6.66
N GLY A 180 3.78 -5.86 6.06
CA GLY A 180 3.13 -6.72 5.09
C GLY A 180 2.88 -8.12 5.66
N ASP A 181 1.62 -8.52 5.73
CA ASP A 181 1.23 -9.90 6.06
C ASP A 181 0.68 -10.58 4.80
N PHE A 182 1.19 -11.78 4.48
CA PHE A 182 0.87 -12.54 3.27
C PHE A 182 0.39 -13.94 3.67
N VAL A 183 -0.74 -14.38 3.14
CA VAL A 183 -1.32 -15.71 3.42
C VAL A 183 -1.17 -16.62 2.21
N TYR A 184 -0.88 -17.90 2.45
CA TYR A 184 -0.65 -18.91 1.42
C TYR A 184 -1.61 -20.09 1.60
N GLU A 185 -2.28 -20.45 0.52
CA GLU A 185 -3.16 -21.61 0.45
C GLU A 185 -2.45 -22.74 -0.34
N GLU A 186 -2.65 -23.99 0.08
CA GLU A 186 -1.88 -25.15 -0.43
C GLU A 186 -1.97 -25.34 -1.95
N ARG A 187 -3.10 -24.96 -2.56
CA ARG A 187 -3.36 -25.10 -4.00
C ARG A 187 -3.16 -23.79 -4.78
N HIS A 188 -2.62 -22.75 -4.14
CA HIS A 188 -2.39 -21.46 -4.76
C HIS A 188 -0.89 -21.23 -5.01
N HIS A 189 -0.55 -20.78 -6.22
CA HIS A 189 0.80 -20.36 -6.53
C HIS A 189 1.01 -18.93 -6.01
N GLY A 190 1.83 -18.78 -4.97
CA GLY A 190 2.05 -17.51 -4.29
C GLY A 190 0.98 -17.17 -3.25
N PRO A 191 0.97 -15.93 -2.75
CA PRO A 191 0.01 -15.54 -1.71
C PRO A 191 -1.41 -15.48 -2.25
N SER A 192 -2.37 -16.01 -1.48
CA SER A 192 -3.81 -15.98 -1.81
C SER A 192 -4.50 -14.69 -1.38
N ALA A 193 -3.91 -13.97 -0.42
CA ALA A 193 -4.33 -12.65 0.04
C ALA A 193 -3.17 -11.98 0.82
N TYR A 194 -3.24 -10.67 0.99
CA TYR A 194 -2.27 -9.95 1.80
C TYR A 194 -2.88 -8.72 2.48
N SER A 195 -2.21 -8.18 3.50
CA SER A 195 -2.50 -6.88 4.09
C SER A 195 -1.25 -6.03 4.15
N MET A 196 -1.41 -4.72 3.99
CA MET A 196 -0.35 -3.72 4.14
C MET A 196 -0.80 -2.66 5.14
N VAL A 197 0.03 -2.41 6.15
CA VAL A 197 -0.26 -1.46 7.23
C VAL A 197 0.92 -0.51 7.40
N LEU A 198 0.69 0.77 7.11
CA LEU A 198 1.63 1.85 7.43
C LEU A 198 1.33 2.35 8.85
N LYS A 199 2.36 2.55 9.67
CA LYS A 199 2.22 3.05 11.05
C LYS A 199 3.17 4.21 11.34
N LEU A 200 2.63 5.27 11.92
CA LEU A 200 3.37 6.30 12.64
C LEU A 200 3.42 5.91 14.12
N HIS A 201 4.62 5.81 14.70
CA HIS A 201 4.79 5.35 16.07
C HIS A 201 4.96 6.53 17.03
N GLU A 202 4.08 6.58 18.03
CA GLU A 202 4.25 7.37 19.25
C GLU A 202 4.67 8.84 19.05
N LEU A 203 4.01 9.55 18.13
CA LEU A 203 4.17 10.98 17.95
C LEU A 203 3.89 11.72 19.27
N ARG A 204 4.85 12.46 19.79
CA ARG A 204 4.75 13.20 21.05
C ARG A 204 4.42 14.66 20.76
N VAL A 205 3.15 15.02 20.89
CA VAL A 205 2.66 16.35 20.50
C VAL A 205 2.18 17.14 21.73
N PRO A 206 2.80 18.29 22.05
CA PRO A 206 2.30 19.19 23.08
C PRO A 206 0.99 19.86 22.66
N THR A 207 -0.08 19.67 23.44
CA THR A 207 -1.42 20.23 23.17
C THR A 207 -2.16 20.57 24.46
N ILE A 208 -3.19 21.43 24.36
CA ILE A 208 -4.08 21.72 25.48
C ILE A 208 -5.19 20.66 25.52
N VAL A 209 -5.13 19.73 26.48
CA VAL A 209 -6.14 18.69 26.63
C VAL A 209 -6.52 18.40 28.08
N GLY A 210 -7.82 18.35 28.34
CA GLY A 210 -8.37 18.04 29.67
C GLY A 210 -9.62 18.83 29.99
N VAL A 211 -10.40 18.29 30.93
CA VAL A 211 -11.67 18.86 31.40
C VAL A 211 -11.42 19.90 32.49
N ASN A 212 -10.45 19.65 33.37
CA ASN A 212 -10.21 20.51 34.53
C ASN A 212 -9.57 21.84 34.11
N GLY A 213 -10.01 22.94 34.73
CA GLY A 213 -9.48 24.28 34.42
C GLY A 213 -7.97 24.41 34.57
N ASN A 214 -7.32 23.61 35.43
CA ASN A 214 -5.86 23.59 35.56
C ASN A 214 -5.17 22.95 34.34
N GLU A 215 -5.76 21.90 33.76
CA GLU A 215 -5.26 21.24 32.54
C GLU A 215 -5.35 22.16 31.32
N ARG A 216 -6.16 23.23 31.39
CA ARG A 216 -6.34 24.24 30.33
C ARG A 216 -5.28 25.33 30.32
N LYS A 217 -4.45 25.43 31.36
CA LYS A 217 -3.47 26.53 31.53
C LYS A 217 -2.11 26.25 30.90
N ALA A 218 -1.81 24.99 30.59
CA ALA A 218 -0.50 24.58 30.06
C ALA A 218 -0.65 23.42 29.08
N LYS A 219 0.21 23.40 28.06
CA LYS A 219 0.31 22.27 27.13
C LYS A 219 0.82 21.04 27.87
N GLN A 220 0.22 19.90 27.55
CA GLN A 220 0.60 18.58 28.02
C GLN A 220 0.95 17.72 26.81
N VAL A 221 1.81 16.73 26.99
CA VAL A 221 2.17 15.82 25.90
C VAL A 221 1.06 14.80 25.70
N VAL A 222 0.53 14.73 24.47
CA VAL A 222 -0.27 13.61 23.98
C VAL A 222 0.63 12.72 23.13
N VAL A 223 0.59 11.42 23.36
CA VAL A 223 1.27 10.43 22.52
C VAL A 223 0.26 9.88 21.52
N CYS A 224 0.54 9.98 20.23
CA CYS A 224 -0.35 9.57 19.15
C CYS A 224 0.31 8.52 18.26
N SER A 225 -0.37 7.39 18.04
CA SER A 225 0.00 6.44 16.98
C SER A 225 -1.12 6.38 15.95
N VAL A 226 -0.74 6.32 14.67
CA VAL A 226 -1.68 6.26 13.54
C VAL A 226 -1.33 5.04 12.69
N GLU A 227 -2.30 4.17 12.45
CA GLU A 227 -2.17 3.02 11.55
C GLU A 227 -3.10 3.19 10.35
N MET A 228 -2.58 2.94 9.16
CA MET A 228 -3.34 2.96 7.92
C MET A 228 -3.36 1.57 7.31
N GLU A 229 -4.51 0.90 7.42
CA GLU A 229 -4.75 -0.41 6.82
C GLU A 229 -5.07 -0.27 5.34
N ARG A 230 -4.77 -1.33 4.56
CA ARG A 230 -4.88 -1.34 3.09
C ARG A 230 -4.02 -0.26 2.43
N TRP A 231 -2.79 -0.11 2.93
CA TRP A 231 -1.81 0.78 2.35
C TRP A 231 -1.32 0.26 0.99
N ASP A 232 -1.80 0.86 -0.09
CA ASP A 232 -1.46 0.41 -1.45
C ASP A 232 -0.58 1.40 -2.24
N ARG A 233 -0.26 2.55 -1.66
CA ARG A 233 0.54 3.57 -2.34
C ARG A 233 1.99 3.10 -2.47
N MET A 234 2.53 3.21 -3.69
CA MET A 234 3.95 2.99 -3.96
C MET A 234 4.82 4.19 -3.61
N VAL A 235 4.23 5.29 -3.13
CA VAL A 235 4.96 6.51 -2.74
C VAL A 235 4.97 6.63 -1.21
N ASP A 236 6.12 6.99 -0.66
CA ASP A 236 6.28 7.29 0.77
C ASP A 236 5.66 8.66 1.09
N ALA A 237 4.48 8.66 1.72
CA ALA A 237 3.74 9.86 2.08
C ALA A 237 3.55 10.02 3.61
N TYR A 238 4.36 9.31 4.42
CA TYR A 238 4.24 9.37 5.88
C TYR A 238 4.70 10.72 6.46
N ASN A 239 5.60 11.46 5.81
CA ASN A 239 5.98 12.81 6.27
C ASN A 239 4.78 13.78 6.21
N GLU A 240 4.01 13.74 5.12
CA GLU A 240 2.78 14.53 4.94
C GLU A 240 1.71 14.11 5.97
N LEU A 241 1.53 12.80 6.17
CA LEU A 241 0.63 12.29 7.20
C LEU A 241 1.03 12.76 8.60
N GLU A 242 2.31 12.65 8.96
CA GLU A 242 2.84 13.12 10.25
C GLU A 242 2.58 14.62 10.43
N GLU A 243 2.83 15.44 9.41
CA GLU A 243 2.58 16.88 9.46
C GLU A 243 1.09 17.18 9.72
N ILE A 244 0.18 16.52 9.01
CA ILE A 244 -1.27 16.66 9.22
C ILE A 244 -1.63 16.27 10.65
N VAL A 245 -1.10 15.16 11.15
CA VAL A 245 -1.40 14.67 12.51
C VAL A 245 -0.89 15.62 13.58
N VAL A 246 0.37 16.03 13.48
CA VAL A 246 1.02 16.92 14.45
C VAL A 246 0.30 18.27 14.51
N LYS A 247 0.06 18.92 13.36
CA LYS A 247 -0.67 20.20 13.31
C LYS A 247 -2.07 20.07 13.88
N SER A 248 -2.80 19.02 13.49
CA SER A 248 -4.18 18.79 13.94
C SER A 248 -4.28 18.62 15.46
N ILE A 249 -3.28 18.03 16.10
CA ILE A 249 -3.24 17.87 17.56
C ILE A 249 -2.77 19.17 18.22
N GLU A 250 -1.68 19.77 17.74
CA GLU A 250 -1.04 20.94 18.35
C GLU A 250 -1.95 22.17 18.39
N GLU A 251 -2.70 22.42 17.31
CA GLU A 251 -3.59 23.58 17.15
C GLU A 251 -4.93 23.40 17.88
N SER A 252 -5.21 22.19 18.37
CA SER A 252 -6.46 21.87 19.03
C SER A 252 -6.45 22.17 20.53
N ALA A 253 -7.63 22.22 21.12
CA ALA A 253 -7.80 22.44 22.57
C ALA A 253 -8.98 21.63 23.12
N PHE A 254 -9.06 20.33 22.86
CA PHE A 254 -10.20 19.50 23.26
C PHE A 254 -10.23 19.21 24.77
N GLN A 255 -11.42 18.95 25.31
CA GLN A 255 -11.54 18.52 26.71
C GLN A 255 -11.20 17.03 26.89
N THR A 256 -11.53 16.20 25.90
CA THR A 256 -11.42 14.74 25.98
C THR A 256 -10.56 14.18 24.86
N LEU A 257 -9.96 13.00 25.08
CA LEU A 257 -9.16 12.32 24.05
C LEU A 257 -10.04 11.78 22.93
N GLU A 258 -11.27 11.37 23.24
CA GLU A 258 -12.27 10.89 22.30
C GLU A 258 -12.58 11.94 21.23
N ALA A 259 -12.86 13.18 21.64
CA ALA A 259 -13.16 14.27 20.73
C ALA A 259 -11.95 14.63 19.85
N LEU A 260 -10.74 14.65 20.44
CA LEU A 260 -9.51 14.84 19.69
C LEU A 260 -9.26 13.71 18.68
N CYS A 261 -9.52 12.46 19.07
CA CYS A 261 -9.33 11.29 18.21
C CYS A 261 -10.25 11.33 16.99
N THR A 262 -11.54 11.61 17.21
CA THR A 262 -12.53 11.77 16.12
C THR A 262 -12.18 12.94 15.20
N HIS A 263 -11.81 14.08 15.77
CA HIS A 263 -11.36 15.24 14.99
C HIS A 263 -10.13 14.91 14.13
N LEU A 264 -9.14 14.21 14.70
CA LEU A 264 -7.94 13.81 13.98
C LEU A 264 -8.27 12.85 12.83
N ALA A 265 -9.14 11.85 13.04
CA ALA A 265 -9.57 10.94 11.98
C ALA A 265 -10.21 11.70 10.82
N HIS A 266 -11.11 12.64 11.11
CA HIS A 266 -11.77 13.46 10.09
C HIS A 266 -10.77 14.31 9.30
N ARG A 267 -9.74 14.87 9.95
CA ARG A 267 -8.69 15.63 9.28
C ARG A 267 -7.81 14.75 8.40
N ILE A 268 -7.42 13.56 8.86
CA ILE A 268 -6.67 12.61 8.02
C ILE A 268 -7.52 12.22 6.80
N ILE A 269 -8.80 11.87 6.96
CA ILE A 269 -9.66 11.55 5.81
C ILE A 269 -9.71 12.74 4.85
N THR A 270 -10.02 13.93 5.36
CA THR A 270 -10.27 15.13 4.53
C THR A 270 -9.02 15.61 3.79
N TYR A 271 -7.88 15.68 4.47
CA TYR A 271 -6.68 16.32 3.94
C TYR A 271 -5.65 15.35 3.38
N PHE A 272 -5.69 14.08 3.79
CA PHE A 272 -4.73 13.08 3.33
C PHE A 272 -5.33 12.03 2.40
N LEU A 273 -6.48 11.44 2.72
CA LEU A 273 -7.06 10.37 1.91
C LEU A 273 -7.87 10.88 0.72
N LEU A 274 -8.84 11.76 0.98
CA LEU A 274 -9.76 12.25 -0.03
C LEU A 274 -9.04 12.83 -1.26
N PRO A 275 -7.98 13.65 -1.15
CA PRO A 275 -7.28 14.18 -2.33
C PRO A 275 -6.77 13.11 -3.31
N HIS A 276 -6.52 11.88 -2.83
CA HIS A 276 -5.99 10.78 -3.64
C HIS A 276 -7.06 9.80 -4.12
N TYR A 277 -8.31 9.90 -3.63
CA TYR A 277 -9.39 9.10 -4.18
C TYR A 277 -9.93 9.73 -5.48
N PRO A 278 -10.29 8.91 -6.48
CA PRO A 278 -10.95 9.41 -7.67
C PRO A 278 -12.25 10.11 -7.26
N LEU A 279 -12.62 11.14 -8.02
CA LEU A 279 -13.95 11.71 -7.87
C LEU A 279 -14.97 10.66 -8.33
N PRO A 280 -16.09 10.50 -7.61
CA PRO A 280 -17.15 9.64 -8.09
C PRO A 280 -17.58 10.14 -9.48
N SER A 281 -17.47 9.27 -10.47
CA SER A 281 -17.86 9.60 -11.85
C SER A 281 -19.33 10.00 -11.84
N SER A 282 -19.64 11.21 -12.30
CA SER A 282 -21.02 11.61 -12.54
C SER A 282 -21.68 10.59 -13.48
N PRO A 283 -22.91 10.09 -13.22
CA PRO A 283 -23.56 9.07 -14.05
C PRO A 283 -23.92 9.49 -15.48
N LEU A 284 -23.47 10.66 -15.96
CA LEU A 284 -23.88 11.27 -17.22
C LEU A 284 -22.70 11.35 -18.20
N ALA A 285 -22.19 10.20 -18.64
CA ALA A 285 -21.30 10.12 -19.82
C ALA A 285 -21.33 8.73 -20.50
N HIS A 286 -22.52 8.14 -20.65
CA HIS A 286 -22.72 7.01 -21.56
C HIS A 286 -23.86 7.32 -22.53
N SER A 287 -23.61 8.25 -23.45
CA SER A 287 -24.42 8.38 -24.67
C SER A 287 -23.59 8.99 -25.80
N HIS A 288 -22.58 8.23 -26.26
CA HIS A 288 -22.18 8.27 -27.66
C HIS A 288 -21.80 6.85 -28.05
N GLN A 289 -22.83 6.04 -28.34
CA GLN A 289 -22.66 4.86 -29.18
C GLN A 289 -22.12 5.34 -30.53
N LEU A 290 -20.89 4.96 -30.83
CA LEU A 290 -20.39 4.88 -32.20
C LEU A 290 -21.19 3.76 -32.89
N THR A 291 -22.15 4.16 -33.73
CA THR A 291 -22.81 3.28 -34.70
C THR A 291 -21.77 2.67 -35.64
N PRO A 292 -21.74 1.35 -35.87
CA PRO A 292 -20.91 0.77 -36.91
C PRO A 292 -21.54 1.05 -38.27
N SER A 293 -20.86 1.83 -39.10
CA SER A 293 -21.18 2.03 -40.51
C SER A 293 -20.93 0.72 -41.29
N GLN A 294 -22.00 0.03 -41.66
CA GLN A 294 -21.98 -0.98 -42.72
C GLN A 294 -21.63 -0.33 -44.07
N PRO A 295 -20.80 -0.97 -44.92
CA PRO A 295 -20.62 -0.55 -46.30
C PRO A 295 -21.83 -0.96 -47.17
N GLN A 296 -22.39 0.00 -47.89
CA GLN A 296 -23.45 -0.21 -48.88
C GLN A 296 -22.92 -0.96 -50.13
N PRO A 297 -23.69 -1.90 -50.71
CA PRO A 297 -23.49 -2.36 -52.08
C PRO A 297 -24.36 -1.56 -53.08
N LEU A 298 -23.77 -1.25 -54.24
CA LEU A 298 -24.42 -0.62 -55.40
C LEU A 298 -25.39 -1.58 -56.13
N PRO A 299 -26.33 -1.06 -56.95
CA PRO A 299 -27.56 -1.76 -57.31
C PRO A 299 -27.46 -2.50 -58.64
N HIS A 300 -27.96 -3.74 -58.71
CA HIS A 300 -28.46 -4.30 -59.96
C HIS A 300 -29.70 -5.18 -59.76
N SER A 301 -30.62 -4.96 -60.67
CA SER A 301 -31.94 -5.53 -60.96
C SER A 301 -31.98 -7.03 -61.28
N HIS A 302 -33.03 -7.74 -60.84
CA HIS A 302 -34.04 -8.43 -61.68
C HIS A 302 -34.83 -9.50 -60.90
N LEU A 303 -36.16 -9.43 -61.09
CA LEU A 303 -37.22 -10.45 -61.12
C LEU A 303 -37.08 -11.85 -60.44
N ASP A 304 -38.15 -12.17 -59.71
CA ASP A 304 -39.06 -13.33 -59.86
C ASP A 304 -39.18 -14.44 -58.78
N THR A 305 -40.42 -14.54 -58.29
CA THR A 305 -41.29 -15.70 -57.93
C THR A 305 -40.82 -16.94 -57.11
N SER A 306 -41.51 -17.09 -55.96
CA SER A 306 -42.31 -18.28 -55.52
C SER A 306 -41.71 -19.44 -54.68
N HIS A 307 -42.58 -19.93 -53.76
CA HIS A 307 -42.69 -21.24 -53.09
C HIS A 307 -42.05 -21.56 -51.72
N HIS A 308 -42.88 -21.43 -50.66
CA HIS A 308 -43.37 -22.46 -49.69
C HIS A 308 -42.42 -23.34 -48.81
N PRO A 309 -42.93 -24.00 -47.73
CA PRO A 309 -42.34 -23.96 -46.37
C PRO A 309 -41.98 -25.35 -45.78
N HIS A 310 -41.35 -25.42 -44.60
CA HIS A 310 -41.70 -26.33 -43.48
C HIS A 310 -40.69 -26.41 -42.31
N GLN A 311 -41.27 -26.45 -41.10
CA GLN A 311 -40.96 -27.25 -39.90
C GLN A 311 -39.72 -26.95 -39.03
N THR A 312 -39.94 -26.39 -37.82
CA THR A 312 -40.08 -27.03 -36.48
C THR A 312 -38.86 -27.78 -35.96
N ALA A 313 -38.25 -27.24 -34.89
CA ALA A 313 -37.87 -28.00 -33.71
C ALA A 313 -37.69 -27.06 -32.50
N GLN A 314 -38.25 -27.49 -31.37
CA GLN A 314 -38.30 -26.83 -30.06
C GLN A 314 -36.93 -26.83 -29.38
N SER A 315 -36.63 -25.77 -28.61
CA SER A 315 -35.73 -25.89 -27.46
C SER A 315 -36.03 -24.83 -26.40
N GLN A 316 -35.93 -25.30 -25.17
CA GLN A 316 -36.56 -24.78 -23.97
C GLN A 316 -35.88 -23.53 -23.41
N ILE A 317 -36.71 -22.68 -22.82
CA ILE A 317 -36.34 -21.54 -21.99
C ILE A 317 -35.78 -22.07 -20.67
N THR A 318 -34.51 -21.80 -20.40
CA THR A 318 -33.95 -21.82 -19.04
C THR A 318 -33.38 -20.44 -18.73
N HIS A 319 -34.01 -19.76 -17.78
CA HIS A 319 -33.62 -18.47 -17.26
C HIS A 319 -32.28 -18.55 -16.52
N SER A 320 -31.26 -17.87 -17.04
CA SER A 320 -30.06 -17.51 -16.27
C SER A 320 -30.33 -16.20 -15.52
N PRO A 321 -30.06 -16.10 -14.20
CA PRO A 321 -30.25 -14.85 -13.48
C PRO A 321 -29.18 -13.85 -13.91
N SER A 322 -29.67 -12.64 -14.24
CA SER A 322 -28.90 -11.47 -14.62
C SER A 322 -27.77 -11.19 -13.63
N GLN A 323 -26.54 -11.16 -14.13
CA GLN A 323 -25.39 -10.62 -13.43
C GLN A 323 -25.65 -9.13 -13.15
N SER A 324 -25.80 -8.78 -11.88
CA SER A 324 -25.77 -7.41 -11.39
C SER A 324 -24.41 -6.76 -11.71
N PRO A 325 -24.38 -5.46 -12.03
CA PRO A 325 -23.16 -4.79 -12.49
C PRO A 325 -22.12 -4.80 -11.38
N THR A 326 -20.93 -5.29 -11.72
CA THR A 326 -19.76 -5.31 -10.82
C THR A 326 -19.34 -3.88 -10.52
N HIS A 327 -19.76 -3.35 -9.37
CA HIS A 327 -19.14 -2.16 -8.81
C HIS A 327 -17.65 -2.43 -8.63
N THR A 328 -16.80 -1.66 -9.30
CA THR A 328 -15.37 -1.60 -9.00
C THR A 328 -15.22 -1.07 -7.57
N THR A 329 -15.09 -1.98 -6.60
CA THR A 329 -14.91 -1.63 -5.19
C THR A 329 -13.52 -1.06 -5.00
N TRP A 330 -13.45 0.25 -4.75
CA TRP A 330 -12.20 0.91 -4.38
C TRP A 330 -11.68 0.36 -3.05
N ASN A 331 -10.37 0.25 -2.89
CA ASN A 331 -9.78 -0.12 -1.60
C ASN A 331 -9.77 1.11 -0.68
N TYR A 332 -10.91 1.36 -0.02
CA TYR A 332 -11.00 2.35 1.05
C TYR A 332 -10.06 1.97 2.19
N GLN A 333 -9.21 2.91 2.61
CA GLN A 333 -8.28 2.74 3.72
C GLN A 333 -9.03 2.86 5.04
N ARG A 334 -8.62 2.04 6.00
CA ARG A 334 -9.10 2.13 7.37
C ARG A 334 -8.02 2.72 8.25
N ILE A 335 -8.40 3.67 9.10
CA ILE A 335 -7.48 4.42 9.95
C ILE A 335 -7.72 3.98 11.40
N ARG A 336 -6.67 3.51 12.06
CA ARG A 336 -6.66 3.35 13.51
C ARG A 336 -5.87 4.49 14.14
N ILE A 337 -6.43 5.14 15.14
CA ILE A 337 -5.74 6.18 15.91
C ILE A 337 -5.76 5.74 17.36
N SER A 338 -4.60 5.83 18.00
CA SER A 338 -4.47 5.60 19.44
C SER A 338 -3.84 6.83 20.07
N LEU A 339 -4.55 7.44 21.01
CA LEU A 339 -4.11 8.60 21.77
C LEU A 339 -3.92 8.22 23.23
N SER A 340 -2.78 8.58 23.80
CA SER A 340 -2.42 8.31 25.18
C SER A 340 -2.02 9.61 25.87
N LYS A 341 -2.40 9.74 27.16
CA LYS A 341 -2.03 10.89 28.00
C LYS A 341 -1.22 10.40 29.21
N PRO A 342 0.12 10.29 29.11
CA PRO A 342 0.95 9.64 30.13
C PRO A 342 0.80 10.20 31.55
N THR A 343 0.65 11.52 31.68
CA THR A 343 0.64 12.19 33.00
C THR A 343 -0.76 12.36 33.60
N ALA A 344 -1.79 11.70 33.05
CA ALA A 344 -3.16 11.93 33.47
C ALA A 344 -3.57 11.25 34.78
N VAL A 345 -2.95 10.12 35.12
CA VAL A 345 -3.30 9.32 36.31
C VAL A 345 -2.03 8.91 37.04
N THR A 346 -2.04 8.98 38.37
CA THR A 346 -0.85 8.77 39.22
C THR A 346 -0.37 7.32 39.28
N PHE A 347 -1.25 6.35 39.03
CA PHE A 347 -0.99 4.92 39.21
C PHE A 347 -1.04 4.11 37.92
N ALA A 348 -0.99 4.77 36.76
CA ALA A 348 -1.00 4.13 35.45
C ALA A 348 -0.01 4.82 34.51
N ASP A 349 0.62 4.06 33.62
CA ASP A 349 1.63 4.58 32.68
C ASP A 349 1.05 5.63 31.72
N ALA A 350 -0.11 5.32 31.11
CA ALA A 350 -0.84 6.25 30.26
C ALA A 350 -2.29 5.76 29.99
N PRO A 351 -3.35 6.43 30.51
CA PRO A 351 -4.69 6.22 29.98
C PRO A 351 -4.74 6.56 28.49
N SER A 352 -5.47 5.72 27.74
CA SER A 352 -5.45 5.73 26.28
C SER A 352 -6.84 5.48 25.70
N VAL A 353 -7.10 6.08 24.54
CA VAL A 353 -8.30 5.88 23.73
C VAL A 353 -7.87 5.47 22.33
N SER A 354 -8.59 4.52 21.72
CA SER A 354 -8.36 4.13 20.34
C SER A 354 -9.67 4.09 19.56
N ILE A 355 -9.64 4.54 18.32
CA ILE A 355 -10.76 4.41 17.37
C ILE A 355 -10.27 3.78 16.07
N LEU A 356 -11.19 3.13 15.38
CA LEU A 356 -11.00 2.56 14.06
C LEU A 356 -12.08 3.10 13.14
N LEU A 357 -11.70 3.82 12.08
CA LEU A 357 -12.63 4.46 11.16
C LEU A 357 -12.34 4.02 9.72
N ASP A 358 -13.40 3.66 9.00
CA ASP A 358 -13.32 3.29 7.59
C ASP A 358 -13.55 4.54 6.72
N SER A 359 -12.73 4.75 5.68
CA SER A 359 -12.90 5.91 4.79
C SER A 359 -13.99 5.71 3.74
N ASP A 360 -14.60 4.52 3.67
CA ASP A 360 -15.71 4.20 2.80
C ASP A 360 -16.98 5.00 3.20
N PRO A 361 -17.53 5.84 2.31
CA PRO A 361 -18.73 6.65 2.59
C PRO A 361 -20.00 5.82 2.84
N SER A 362 -20.01 4.53 2.53
CA SER A 362 -21.13 3.62 2.81
C SER A 362 -21.18 3.15 4.27
N THR A 363 -20.07 3.29 5.01
CA THR A 363 -19.93 2.71 6.36
C THR A 363 -20.44 3.60 7.49
N SER A 364 -20.43 4.92 7.30
CA SER A 364 -20.83 5.89 8.33
C SER A 364 -21.38 7.18 7.72
N GLN A 365 -22.39 7.74 8.37
CA GLN A 365 -22.97 9.04 8.00
C GLN A 365 -21.94 10.18 8.09
N ASP A 366 -21.04 10.14 9.08
CA ASP A 366 -20.03 11.18 9.28
C ASP A 366 -19.02 11.17 8.12
N VAL A 367 -18.59 9.98 7.71
CA VAL A 367 -17.66 9.81 6.58
C VAL A 367 -18.32 10.24 5.28
N LYS A 368 -19.59 9.85 5.06
CA LYS A 368 -20.39 10.31 3.91
C LYS A 368 -20.46 11.84 3.83
N GLU A 369 -20.58 12.53 4.96
CA GLU A 369 -20.58 13.99 5.01
C GLU A 369 -19.23 14.60 4.61
N LEU A 370 -18.10 13.98 5.01
CA LEU A 370 -16.76 14.41 4.59
C LEU A 370 -16.60 14.30 3.07
N TRP A 371 -17.08 13.21 2.47
CA TRP A 371 -17.09 13.03 1.01
C TRP A 371 -17.96 14.09 0.31
N ARG A 372 -19.16 14.35 0.82
CA ARG A 372 -20.05 15.39 0.26
C ARG A 372 -19.43 16.78 0.31
N LYS A 373 -18.73 17.12 1.40
CA LYS A 373 -18.02 18.40 1.54
C LYS A 373 -16.89 18.56 0.53
N ARG A 374 -16.22 17.47 0.14
CA ARG A 374 -15.22 17.48 -0.93
C ARG A 374 -15.86 17.80 -2.27
N GLU A 375 -16.97 17.16 -2.60
CA GLU A 375 -17.72 17.37 -3.84
C GLU A 375 -18.24 18.81 -3.95
N GLY A 376 -18.85 19.33 -2.88
CA GLY A 376 -19.35 20.72 -2.84
C GLY A 376 -18.25 21.78 -2.71
N GLY A 377 -17.03 21.40 -2.30
CA GLY A 377 -15.89 22.31 -2.11
C GLY A 377 -15.01 22.52 -3.35
N MET A 378 -15.22 21.75 -4.43
CA MET A 378 -14.44 21.89 -5.68
C MET A 378 -14.71 23.18 -6.45
N GLU A 379 -15.79 23.92 -6.15
CA GLU A 379 -16.00 25.26 -6.74
C GLU A 379 -15.14 26.36 -6.08
N GLY A 380 -14.43 26.10 -4.97
CA GLY A 380 -13.72 27.17 -4.25
C GLY A 380 -12.30 26.91 -3.75
N ARG A 381 -11.85 25.66 -3.55
CA ARG A 381 -10.70 25.40 -2.63
C ARG A 381 -9.42 24.83 -3.21
N VAL A 382 -9.33 24.57 -4.51
CA VAL A 382 -8.02 24.26 -5.13
C VAL A 382 -7.07 25.47 -5.06
N GLY A 383 -7.60 26.69 -4.92
CA GLY A 383 -6.81 27.92 -4.75
C GLY A 383 -6.27 28.16 -3.33
N ASP A 384 -6.98 27.73 -2.29
CA ASP A 384 -6.68 28.12 -0.91
C ASP A 384 -5.62 27.22 -0.26
N LEU A 385 -5.68 25.90 -0.47
CA LEU A 385 -4.68 24.97 0.08
C LEU A 385 -3.30 25.14 -0.59
N VAL A 386 -3.28 25.54 -1.87
CA VAL A 386 -2.04 25.87 -2.60
C VAL A 386 -1.47 27.24 -2.18
N ARG A 387 -2.30 28.17 -1.71
CA ARG A 387 -1.84 29.45 -1.13
C ARG A 387 -1.31 29.29 0.30
N GLU A 388 -1.92 28.43 1.12
CA GLU A 388 -1.49 28.19 2.50
C GLU A 388 -0.21 27.34 2.61
N LEU A 389 0.00 26.41 1.68
CA LEU A 389 1.24 25.61 1.59
C LEU A 389 2.30 26.24 0.67
N GLY A 390 1.93 27.23 -0.14
CA GLY A 390 2.82 27.91 -1.10
C GLY A 390 3.71 29.00 -0.50
N ASP A 391 3.50 29.39 0.76
CA ASP A 391 4.24 30.48 1.41
C ASP A 391 5.57 30.03 2.05
N ARG A 392 5.99 28.78 1.80
CA ARG A 392 7.32 28.27 2.18
C ARG A 392 8.10 27.74 0.97
N GLY A 393 8.75 28.68 0.27
CA GLY A 393 10.07 28.54 -0.33
C GLY A 393 10.36 27.34 -1.27
N GLU A 394 10.29 27.61 -2.57
CA GLU A 394 11.10 27.05 -3.69
C GLU A 394 11.07 25.56 -4.08
N ASP A 395 10.71 24.59 -3.23
CA ASP A 395 10.80 23.16 -3.62
C ASP A 395 9.60 22.62 -4.44
N VAL A 396 8.46 23.33 -4.43
CA VAL A 396 7.22 22.90 -5.11
C VAL A 396 7.30 23.05 -6.64
N ARG A 397 8.19 23.91 -7.17
CA ARG A 397 8.35 24.08 -8.62
C ARG A 397 8.93 22.83 -9.30
N ARG A 398 9.70 22.02 -8.56
CA ARG A 398 10.28 20.76 -9.05
C ARG A 398 9.23 19.65 -9.13
N VAL A 399 8.37 19.53 -8.12
CA VAL A 399 7.26 18.56 -8.10
C VAL A 399 6.22 18.85 -9.18
N LYS A 400 5.98 20.13 -9.51
CA LYS A 400 5.13 20.51 -10.64
C LYS A 400 5.71 20.14 -12.01
N ALA A 401 7.02 20.02 -12.15
CA ALA A 401 7.67 19.61 -13.40
C ALA A 401 7.51 18.10 -13.63
N ASP A 402 7.68 17.29 -12.58
CA ASP A 402 7.56 15.83 -12.66
C ASP A 402 6.13 15.36 -12.97
N ILE A 403 5.10 16.09 -12.51
CA ILE A 403 3.69 15.80 -12.81
C ILE A 403 3.33 16.21 -14.25
N ARG A 404 4.00 17.21 -14.83
CA ARG A 404 3.70 17.68 -16.20
C ARG A 404 4.28 16.74 -17.26
N CYS A 405 5.39 16.07 -16.98
CA CYS A 405 6.02 15.13 -17.90
C CYS A 405 5.23 13.80 -18.09
N LEU A 406 4.23 13.53 -17.25
CA LEU A 406 3.39 12.32 -17.36
C LEU A 406 2.07 12.55 -18.11
N GLY A 407 1.87 13.75 -18.70
CA GLY A 407 0.61 14.14 -19.34
C GLY A 407 0.69 14.60 -20.79
N GLU A 408 1.87 14.60 -21.43
CA GLU A 408 2.04 15.00 -22.83
C GLU A 408 2.84 13.97 -23.63
N GLU A 409 2.29 12.77 -23.81
CA GLU A 409 2.63 11.92 -24.95
C GLU A 409 1.33 11.45 -25.63
N ASP A 410 0.71 12.37 -26.37
CA ASP A 410 -0.09 12.02 -27.54
C ASP A 410 -0.34 13.29 -28.37
N GLY A 411 0.52 13.47 -29.39
CA GLY A 411 0.49 14.67 -30.22
C GLY A 411 1.54 14.65 -31.32
N VAL A 412 1.58 13.57 -32.10
CA VAL A 412 2.32 13.53 -33.37
C VAL A 412 1.86 14.71 -34.23
N ARG A 413 2.75 15.67 -34.49
CA ARG A 413 2.57 16.66 -35.56
C ARG A 413 3.83 16.75 -36.41
N ASP A 414 3.73 16.04 -37.53
CA ASP A 414 4.47 16.22 -38.76
C ASP A 414 4.66 17.70 -39.13
N ARG A 415 5.92 18.13 -39.29
CA ARG A 415 6.29 19.29 -40.11
C ARG A 415 7.62 19.03 -40.81
N SER A 416 7.48 18.56 -42.02
CA SER A 416 8.38 18.79 -43.15
C SER A 416 8.47 20.30 -43.52
N LYS A 417 9.63 20.70 -44.08
CA LYS A 417 10.02 22.01 -44.68
C LYS A 417 10.38 23.10 -43.64
N VAL A 418 11.54 23.77 -43.67
CA VAL A 418 12.57 24.11 -44.68
C VAL A 418 13.93 24.10 -44.00
#